data_AF-A0A2N5E600-F1
#
_entry.id   AF-A0A2N5E600-F1
#
_cell.length_a   1.000
_cell.length_b   1.000
_cell.length_c   1.000
_cell.angle_alpha   90.00
_cell.angle_beta   90.00
_cell.angle_gamma   90.00
#
_symmetry.space_group_name_H-M   'P 1'
#
loop_
_entity.id
_entity.type
_entity.pdbx_description
1 polymer ?
#
loop_
_entity_poly.entity_id
_entity_poly.type
_entity_poly.pdbx_seq_one_letter_code
_entity_poly.pdbx_strand_id
1 'polypeptide(L)'
;MEWRVIDSVVCPRSNMTFVCVISPKNLKLIVWTITAKTLKSGDRLTPTRYGYQLNQNPAHVIDVVNATPFHPRLWQILLQNRPGRKMRLSDKDALSL
;
A
#
# COMPACT_ATOMS: atom_id res chain seq x y z
N MET A 1 4.82 -1.96 16.86
CA MET A 1 3.66 -1.10 16.56
C MET A 1 2.83 -1.81 15.50
N GLU A 2 1.57 -2.13 15.79
CA GLU A 2 0.65 -2.75 14.81
C GLU A 2 0.15 -1.69 13.82
N TRP A 3 -0.02 -2.07 12.56
CA TRP A 3 -0.50 -1.20 11.49
C TRP A 3 -1.77 -1.76 10.87
N ARG A 4 -2.74 -0.89 10.58
CA ARG A 4 -3.96 -1.29 9.88
C ARG A 4 -3.90 -0.82 8.43
N VAL A 5 -4.16 -1.72 7.50
CA VAL A 5 -4.30 -1.39 6.08
C VAL A 5 -5.58 -0.61 5.87
N ILE A 6 -5.48 0.54 5.19
CA ILE A 6 -6.61 1.40 4.85
C ILE A 6 -6.99 1.24 3.38
N ASP A 7 -5.99 1.12 2.50
CA ASP A 7 -6.16 0.98 1.05
C ASP A 7 -4.94 0.27 0.45
N SER A 8 -5.10 -0.33 -0.73
CA SER A 8 -4.04 -1.06 -1.43
C SER A 8 -4.11 -0.92 -2.96
N VAL A 9 -2.93 -0.88 -3.57
CA VAL A 9 -2.73 -0.84 -5.02
C VAL A 9 -1.74 -1.93 -5.40
N VAL A 10 -2.22 -2.91 -6.17
CA VAL A 10 -1.38 -3.97 -6.73
C VAL A 10 -0.79 -3.46 -8.05
N CYS A 11 0.52 -3.59 -8.21
CA CYS A 11 1.25 -3.30 -9.44
C CYS A 11 1.74 -4.63 -10.05
N PRO A 12 0.99 -5.22 -11.00
CA PRO A 12 1.29 -6.56 -11.52
C PRO A 12 2.63 -6.63 -12.25
N ARG A 13 3.05 -5.53 -12.90
CA ARG A 13 4.29 -5.47 -13.67
C ARG A 13 5.54 -5.63 -12.82
N SER A 14 5.52 -5.18 -11.56
CA SER A 14 6.68 -5.20 -10.66
C SER A 14 6.54 -6.19 -9.51
N ASN A 15 5.44 -6.97 -9.46
CA ASN A 15 5.09 -7.85 -8.33
C ASN A 15 5.12 -7.12 -6.97
N MET A 16 4.83 -5.81 -6.97
CA MET A 16 4.78 -4.99 -5.77
C MET A 16 3.35 -4.64 -5.44
N THR A 17 3.02 -4.66 -4.15
CA THR A 17 1.77 -4.11 -3.63
C THR A 17 2.10 -2.90 -2.78
N PHE A 18 1.51 -1.77 -3.12
CA PHE A 18 1.58 -0.55 -2.34
C PHE A 18 0.40 -0.56 -1.38
N VAL A 19 0.64 -0.35 -0.10
CA VAL A 19 -0.44 -0.23 0.89
C VAL A 19 -0.35 1.09 1.62
N CYS A 20 -1.50 1.72 1.78
CA CYS A 20 -1.66 2.78 2.75
C CYS A 20 -1.99 2.13 4.09
N VAL A 21 -1.23 2.45 5.13
CA VAL A 21 -1.45 1.95 6.49
C VAL A 21 -1.60 3.08 7.49
N ILE A 22 -2.29 2.81 8.59
CA ILE A 22 -2.44 3.73 9.72
C ILE A 22 -2.07 3.04 11.03
N SER A 23 -1.38 3.77 11.90
CA SER A 23 -1.09 3.32 13.26
C SER A 23 -2.23 3.69 14.23
N PRO A 24 -2.29 3.08 15.43
CA PRO A 24 -3.23 3.48 16.48
C PRO A 24 -3.12 4.94 16.90
N LYS A 25 -1.97 5.58 16.64
CA LYS A 25 -1.71 7.00 16.92
C LYS A 25 -1.93 7.90 15.69
N ASN A 26 -2.68 7.45 14.69
CA ASN A 26 -3.00 8.17 13.46
C ASN A 26 -1.82 8.52 12.54
N LEU A 27 -0.66 7.86 12.69
CA LEU A 27 0.43 7.99 11.73
C LEU A 27 0.07 7.20 10.47
N LYS A 28 0.07 7.86 9.31
CA LYS A 28 -0.20 7.23 8.01
C LYS A 28 1.07 7.06 7.20
N LEU A 29 1.25 5.89 6.60
CA LEU A 29 2.37 5.58 5.72
C LEU A 29 1.88 5.02 4.39
N ILE A 30 2.68 5.21 3.34
CA ILE A 30 2.64 4.43 2.11
C ILE A 30 3.79 3.43 2.19
N VAL A 31 3.48 2.14 2.09
CA VAL A 31 4.44 1.05 2.25
C VAL A 31 4.51 0.24 0.97
N TRP A 32 5.73 -0.01 0.51
CA TRP A 32 6.00 -0.88 -0.62
C TRP A 32 6.21 -2.30 -0.11
N THR A 33 5.40 -3.23 -0.58
CA THR A 33 5.43 -4.62 -0.12
C THR A 33 5.61 -5.61 -1.26
N ILE A 34 6.31 -6.70 -0.97
CA ILE A 34 6.36 -7.89 -1.82
C ILE A 34 5.61 -8.98 -1.07
N THR A 35 4.52 -9.47 -1.65
CA THR A 35 3.71 -10.51 -1.05
C THR A 35 2.87 -11.22 -2.11
N ALA A 36 2.71 -12.53 -1.96
CA ALA A 36 1.76 -13.32 -2.76
C ALA A 36 0.30 -13.13 -2.31
N LYS A 37 0.07 -12.49 -1.16
CA LYS A 37 -1.27 -12.30 -0.59
C LYS A 37 -1.82 -10.93 -0.95
N THR A 38 -3.11 -10.89 -1.29
CA THR A 38 -3.81 -9.61 -1.49
C THR A 38 -4.06 -8.95 -0.14
N LEU A 39 -3.49 -7.76 0.06
CA LEU A 39 -3.73 -6.91 1.23
C LEU A 39 -5.00 -6.09 1.02
N LYS A 40 -5.91 -6.12 1.99
CA LYS A 40 -7.23 -5.48 1.94
C LYS A 40 -7.40 -4.50 3.09
N SER A 41 -8.32 -3.54 2.91
CA SER A 41 -8.70 -2.63 3.98
C SER A 41 -9.18 -3.41 5.21
N GLY A 42 -8.69 -3.04 6.40
CA GLY A 42 -8.97 -3.73 7.64
C GLY A 42 -7.92 -4.76 8.06
N ASP A 43 -7.06 -5.21 7.15
CA ASP A 43 -5.96 -6.11 7.49
C ASP A 43 -4.99 -5.48 8.49
N ARG A 44 -4.40 -6.33 9.33
CA ARG A 44 -3.46 -5.95 10.39
C ARG A 44 -2.07 -6.46 10.06
N LEU A 45 -1.09 -5.56 10.09
CA LEU A 45 0.31 -5.86 9.90
C LEU A 45 1.03 -5.73 11.23
N THR A 46 1.50 -6.85 11.76
CA THR A 46 2.23 -6.90 13.03
C THR A 46 3.72 -7.11 12.75
N PRO A 47 4.61 -6.22 13.19
CA PRO A 47 6.04 -6.38 12.96
C PRO A 47 6.57 -7.61 13.70
N THR A 48 7.47 -8.32 13.04
CA THR A 48 8.19 -9.50 13.54
C THR A 48 9.67 -9.37 13.19
N ARG A 49 10.51 -10.31 13.66
CA ARG A 49 11.93 -10.36 13.29
C ARG A 49 12.20 -10.63 11.80
N TYR A 50 11.19 -11.08 11.06
CA TYR A 50 11.31 -11.49 9.65
C TYR A 50 10.56 -10.59 8.67
N GLY A 51 9.94 -9.49 9.14
CA GLY A 51 9.05 -8.66 8.33
C GLY A 51 7.73 -8.44 9.06
N TYR A 52 6.62 -8.36 8.32
CA TYR A 52 5.29 -8.09 8.89
C TYR A 52 4.37 -9.29 8.75
N GLN A 53 3.79 -9.73 9.86
CA GLN A 53 2.80 -10.79 9.92
C GLN A 53 1.42 -10.24 9.58
N LEU A 54 0.71 -10.90 8.66
CA LEU A 54 -0.64 -10.53 8.27
C LEU A 54 -1.68 -11.17 9.20
N ASN A 55 -2.55 -10.37 9.80
CA ASN A 55 -3.70 -10.79 10.61
C ASN A 55 -3.33 -11.82 11.70
N GLN A 56 -2.17 -11.64 12.35
CA GLN A 56 -1.67 -12.55 13.38
C GLN A 56 -1.50 -14.01 12.91
N ASN A 57 -1.32 -14.26 11.60
CA ASN A 57 -1.00 -15.58 11.07
C ASN A 57 0.51 -15.72 10.77
N PRO A 58 1.27 -16.53 11.52
CA PRO A 58 2.73 -16.64 11.38
C PRO A 58 3.19 -17.16 10.01
N ALA A 59 2.33 -17.89 9.29
CA ALA A 59 2.64 -18.40 7.95
C ALA A 59 2.55 -17.32 6.86
N HIS A 60 1.99 -16.15 7.18
CA HIS A 60 1.79 -15.06 6.23
C HIS A 60 2.68 -13.88 6.59
N VAL A 61 3.92 -13.92 6.09
CA VAL A 61 4.89 -12.83 6.22
C VAL A 61 4.86 -11.96 4.96
N ILE A 62 4.93 -10.65 5.17
CA ILE A 62 4.97 -9.62 4.15
C ILE A 62 6.33 -8.93 4.24
N ASP A 63 7.04 -8.91 3.12
CA ASP A 63 8.30 -8.21 3.00
C ASP A 63 8.03 -6.74 2.69
N VAL A 64 8.63 -5.86 3.50
CA VAL A 64 8.57 -4.41 3.28
C VAL A 64 9.87 -3.99 2.62
N VAL A 65 9.76 -3.48 1.40
CA VAL A 65 10.90 -3.00 0.63
C VAL A 65 11.30 -1.60 1.10
N ASN A 66 10.31 -0.75 1.33
CA ASN A 66 10.50 0.64 1.74
C ASN A 66 9.20 1.17 2.38
N ALA A 67 9.24 2.33 3.02
CA ALA A 67 8.06 3.06 3.49
C ALA A 67 8.29 4.58 3.48
N THR A 68 7.23 5.35 3.25
CA THR A 68 7.24 6.82 3.36
C THR A 68 6.05 7.31 4.17
N PRO A 69 6.14 8.49 4.79
CA PRO A 69 4.97 9.19 5.29
C PRO A 69 3.91 9.33 4.20
N PHE A 70 2.63 9.26 4.58
CA PHE A 70 1.56 9.38 3.61
C PHE A 70 1.60 10.73 2.90
N HIS A 71 1.74 10.68 1.58
CA HIS A 71 1.66 11.86 0.72
C HIS A 71 0.49 11.70 -0.27
N PRO A 72 -0.55 12.55 -0.20
CA PRO A 72 -1.75 12.41 -1.03
C PRO A 72 -1.45 12.38 -2.53
N ARG A 73 -0.54 13.23 -3.01
CA ARG A 73 -0.19 13.32 -4.44
C ARG A 73 0.46 12.03 -4.94
N LEU A 74 1.40 11.49 -4.17
CA LEU A 74 2.02 10.19 -4.46
C LEU A 74 0.97 9.07 -4.49
N TRP A 75 0.06 9.02 -3.51
CA TRP A 75 -0.99 8.00 -3.49
C TRP A 75 -1.92 8.09 -4.70
N GLN A 76 -2.30 9.29 -5.13
CA GLN A 76 -3.11 9.48 -6.34
C GLN A 76 -2.41 8.97 -7.60
N ILE A 77 -1.11 9.25 -7.76
CA ILE A 77 -0.31 8.74 -8.89
C ILE A 77 -0.29 7.20 -8.88
N LEU A 78 -0.15 6.58 -7.70
CA LEU A 78 -0.20 5.11 -7.57
C LEU A 78 -1.58 4.58 -7.96
N LEU A 79 -2.65 5.22 -7.50
CA LEU A 79 -4.02 4.85 -7.85
C LEU A 79 -4.35 5.02 -9.35
N GLN A 80 -3.72 5.97 -10.05
CA GLN A 80 -3.88 6.14 -11.51
C GLN A 80 -3.23 4.97 -12.27
N ASN A 81 -2.13 4.43 -11.75
CA ASN A 81 -1.43 3.29 -12.34
C ASN A 81 -2.04 1.93 -11.95
N ARG A 82 -3.19 1.91 -11.26
CA ARG A 82 -3.87 0.69 -10.86
C ARG A 82 -4.38 -0.07 -12.10
N PRO A 83 -4.03 -1.36 -12.27
CA PRO A 83 -4.55 -2.17 -13.38
C PRO A 83 -6.09 -2.21 -13.34
N GLY A 84 -6.73 -1.95 -14.49
CA GLY A 84 -8.19 -1.94 -14.63
C GLY A 84 -8.87 -0.58 -14.40
N ARG A 85 -8.15 0.47 -13.97
CA ARG A 85 -8.70 1.83 -13.96
C ARG A 85 -8.59 2.41 -15.37
N LYS A 86 -9.72 2.53 -16.10
CA LYS A 86 -9.74 3.31 -17.36
C LYS A 86 -9.35 4.75 -17.02
N MET A 87 -8.19 5.19 -17.50
CA MET A 87 -7.70 6.56 -17.38
C MET A 87 -8.76 7.48 -18.00
N ARG A 88 -9.55 8.18 -17.17
CA ARG A 88 -10.52 9.15 -17.70
C ARG A 88 -9.71 10.34 -18.22
N LEU A 89 -9.96 10.68 -19.48
CA LEU A 89 -9.22 11.69 -20.26
C LEU A 89 -9.23 13.11 -19.68
N SER A 90 -9.92 13.39 -18.55
CA SER A 90 -9.97 14.74 -17.96
C SER A 90 -8.76 15.10 -17.08
N ASP A 91 -7.89 14.13 -16.72
CA ASP A 91 -6.74 14.40 -15.84
C ASP A 91 -5.53 15.00 -16.59
N LYS A 92 -5.61 15.17 -17.93
CA LYS A 92 -4.56 15.83 -18.72
C LYS A 92 -4.40 17.32 -18.38
N ASP A 93 -5.44 17.95 -17.83
CA ASP A 93 -5.44 19.38 -17.54
C ASP A 93 -4.80 19.73 -16.18
N ALA A 94 -4.54 18.74 -15.31
CA ALA A 94 -3.98 18.96 -13.97
C ALA A 94 -2.45 18.82 -13.88
N LEU A 95 -1.78 18.45 -14.97
CA LEU A 95 -0.32 18.26 -15.04
C LEU A 95 0.39 19.29 -15.94
N SER A 96 -0.32 20.34 -16.35
CA SER A 96 0.24 21.47 -17.09
C SER A 96 0.45 22.66 -16.14
N LEU A 97 1.43 22.58 -15.26
CA LEU A 97 2.05 23.70 -14.54
C LEU A 97 3.53 23.43 -14.37
#